data_AF-A0A358IG49-F1
#
_entry.id   AF-A0A358IG49-F1
#
_cell.length_a   1.000
_cell.length_b   1.000
_cell.length_c   1.000
_cell.angle_alpha   90.00
_cell.angle_beta   90.00
_cell.angle_gamma   90.00
#
_symmetry.space_group_name_H-M   'P 1'
#
loop_
_entity.id
_entity.type
_entity.pdbx_description
1 polymer ?
#
loop_
_entity_poly.entity_id
_entity_poly.type
_entity_poly.pdbx_seq_one_letter_code
_entity_poly.pdbx_strand_id
1 'polypeptide(L)'
;MSTDTDRERSIEVRVTRRPNWRKILFELHGWIGLNLGLILFVVCLSGTFATLSDEIDMLIDPARRVDTRPSDITEYDWTAMMSNLETSFPDGAVQTIYAPGASSRPTDRGMTAALAFVAVPSGETRKVSVNPYTGEVLGHTGFFNVERFFRTFHRRLFDGARGILIVTLTSFFLLASAITGFTFYGGWLRQLLTLKLFGTRRRRWSDLHKVAGIWGLPFTLIIAITGIYYFVEVSYQRLGAYQQLVSAPMAQVDVSSLAAFGPQPSLLTPNRYVELAQESFPELDIKTLRISQSPSQVVYVDGRGGDPFTRDRADKIHLHPLTGEIIDVQRSSDLGIVPYMTEAVDPIHFGYFGGLATQILWFVLGLLLSFSILSGMYVWLVRSITARKQQQGLLRGAPISAAITITYLTLAGFSTTNGIRAYSSPVNKPITIGSVKVGPWSARLDCSVPCRPEEGARVSARFLGSGLPNYERVELVTAEGSVSRMTGPAWRPRTELEFTPGEESILRVTGRDGQIHQSVFTMTIPDVNIEKPATWPDTPQGVWWVLIGFGLLMLGSIVVWLGMIIRVSRERN
;
A
#
# COMPACT_ATOMS: atom_id res chain seq x y z
N MET A 1 -27.27 48.87 -75.15
CA MET A 1 -28.44 48.09 -74.72
C MET A 1 -27.90 46.78 -74.16
N SER A 2 -28.15 46.55 -72.88
CA SER A 2 -27.49 45.56 -72.01
C SER A 2 -27.87 44.12 -72.35
N THR A 3 -26.90 43.22 -72.37
CA THR A 3 -27.12 41.77 -72.22
C THR A 3 -26.59 41.37 -70.84
N ASP A 4 -27.48 41.35 -69.86
CA ASP A 4 -27.17 40.88 -68.51
C ASP A 4 -27.44 39.38 -68.42
N THR A 5 -26.48 38.65 -67.83
CA THR A 5 -26.49 37.19 -67.75
C THR A 5 -26.92 36.79 -66.35
N ASP A 6 -28.10 36.17 -66.26
CA ASP A 6 -28.64 35.61 -65.03
C ASP A 6 -27.68 34.58 -64.42
N ARG A 7 -27.08 34.93 -63.28
CA ARG A 7 -26.40 34.02 -62.36
C ARG A 7 -27.38 33.59 -61.29
N GLU A 8 -28.07 32.47 -61.50
CA GLU A 8 -28.72 31.74 -60.41
C GLU A 8 -27.66 31.17 -59.46
N ARG A 9 -27.54 31.75 -58.26
CA ARG A 9 -26.85 31.12 -57.13
C ARG A 9 -27.79 30.12 -56.47
N SER A 10 -27.57 28.84 -56.70
CA SER A 10 -28.10 27.78 -55.86
C SER A 10 -27.47 27.88 -54.46
N ILE A 11 -28.30 28.20 -53.46
CA ILE A 11 -27.91 28.14 -52.05
C ILE A 11 -27.91 26.65 -51.66
N GLU A 12 -26.73 26.02 -51.64
CA GLU A 12 -26.55 24.73 -50.98
C GLU A 12 -26.84 24.90 -49.49
N VAL A 13 -28.04 24.51 -49.06
CA VAL A 13 -28.37 24.35 -47.64
C VAL A 13 -27.52 23.18 -47.14
N ARG A 14 -26.37 23.51 -46.55
CA ARG A 14 -25.51 22.55 -45.84
C ARG A 14 -26.25 22.07 -44.60
N VAL A 15 -27.07 21.03 -44.75
CA VAL A 15 -27.70 20.33 -43.63
C VAL A 15 -26.58 19.82 -42.74
N THR A 16 -26.37 20.50 -41.60
CA THR A 16 -25.45 20.07 -40.56
C THR A 16 -26.03 18.80 -39.93
N ARG A 17 -25.67 17.63 -40.48
CA ARG A 17 -26.03 16.33 -39.90
C ARG A 17 -25.58 16.34 -38.44
N ARG A 18 -26.53 16.22 -37.50
CA ARG A 18 -26.22 16.05 -36.08
C ARG A 18 -25.21 14.91 -35.92
N PRO A 19 -24.16 15.09 -35.10
CA PRO A 19 -23.16 14.06 -34.90
C PRO A 19 -23.83 12.77 -34.41
N ASN A 20 -23.49 11.64 -35.04
CA ASN A 20 -23.99 10.33 -34.62
C ASN A 20 -23.31 9.96 -33.30
N TRP A 21 -23.97 10.24 -32.18
CA TRP A 21 -23.45 9.99 -30.83
C TRP A 21 -22.95 8.56 -30.64
N ARG A 22 -23.63 7.54 -31.20
CA ARG A 22 -23.17 6.14 -31.14
C ARG A 22 -21.83 5.92 -31.83
N LYS A 23 -21.61 6.61 -32.96
CA LYS A 23 -20.33 6.57 -33.67
C LYS A 23 -19.22 7.22 -32.85
N ILE A 24 -19.50 8.35 -32.21
CA ILE A 24 -18.54 9.04 -31.33
C ILE A 24 -18.15 8.14 -30.15
N LEU A 25 -19.12 7.55 -29.45
CA LEU A 25 -18.84 6.67 -28.32
C LEU A 25 -18.06 5.42 -28.74
N PHE A 26 -18.37 4.85 -29.91
CA PHE A 26 -17.60 3.74 -30.48
C PHE A 26 -16.16 4.13 -30.81
N GLU A 27 -15.95 5.30 -31.41
CA GLU A 27 -14.61 5.83 -31.71
C GLU A 27 -13.83 6.16 -30.44
N LEU A 28 -14.49 6.72 -29.42
CA LEU A 28 -13.88 7.03 -28.12
C LEU A 28 -13.48 5.75 -27.37
N HIS A 29 -14.37 4.76 -27.26
CA HIS A 29 -14.08 3.46 -26.65
C HIS A 29 -12.89 2.78 -27.35
N GLY A 30 -12.91 2.75 -28.69
CA GLY A 30 -11.82 2.19 -29.47
C GLY A 30 -10.50 2.96 -29.36
N TRP A 31 -10.56 4.29 -29.26
CA TRP A 31 -9.38 5.14 -29.08
C TRP A 31 -8.73 4.93 -27.71
N ILE A 32 -9.53 4.90 -26.64
CA ILE A 32 -9.05 4.61 -25.28
C ILE A 32 -8.42 3.22 -25.25
N GLY A 33 -9.16 2.21 -25.75
CA GLY A 33 -8.68 0.84 -25.80
C GLY A 33 -7.37 0.69 -26.55
N LEU A 34 -7.22 1.32 -27.72
CA LEU A 34 -6.01 1.20 -28.53
C LEU A 34 -4.80 1.93 -27.93
N ASN A 35 -4.97 3.17 -27.46
CA ASN A 35 -3.85 4.00 -27.03
C ASN A 35 -3.42 3.71 -25.58
N LEU A 36 -4.39 3.43 -24.70
CA LEU A 36 -4.15 3.23 -23.26
C LEU A 36 -4.25 1.76 -22.84
N GLY A 37 -4.63 0.87 -23.74
CA GLY A 37 -4.85 -0.54 -23.40
C GLY A 37 -3.62 -1.26 -22.86
N LEU A 38 -2.41 -0.95 -23.33
CA LEU A 38 -1.19 -1.61 -22.84
C LEU A 38 -0.91 -1.26 -21.37
N ILE A 39 -1.01 0.02 -20.99
CA ILE A 39 -0.83 0.43 -19.60
C ILE A 39 -1.99 -0.06 -18.72
N LEU A 40 -3.23 0.01 -19.21
CA LEU A 40 -4.40 -0.55 -18.52
C LEU A 40 -4.24 -2.06 -18.27
N PHE A 41 -3.71 -2.80 -19.25
CA PHE A 41 -3.43 -4.23 -19.09
C PHE A 41 -2.41 -4.50 -17.98
N VAL A 42 -1.28 -3.78 -17.96
CA VAL A 42 -0.26 -3.94 -16.90
C VAL A 42 -0.83 -3.61 -15.52
N VAL A 43 -1.59 -2.53 -15.41
CA VAL A 43 -2.22 -2.10 -14.15
C VAL A 43 -3.28 -3.10 -13.70
N CYS A 44 -4.20 -3.52 -14.58
CA CYS A 44 -5.26 -4.47 -14.23
C CYS A 44 -4.70 -5.87 -13.93
N LEU A 45 -3.70 -6.34 -14.68
CA LEU A 45 -3.09 -7.66 -14.44
C LEU A 45 -2.34 -7.66 -13.11
N SER A 46 -1.53 -6.65 -12.82
CA SER A 46 -0.86 -6.55 -11.52
C SER A 46 -1.83 -6.40 -10.36
N GLY A 47 -2.91 -5.64 -10.54
CA GLY A 47 -3.99 -5.50 -9.56
C GLY A 47 -4.71 -6.84 -9.31
N THR A 48 -4.88 -7.64 -10.35
CA THR A 48 -5.45 -9.00 -10.25
C THR A 48 -4.60 -9.87 -9.33
N PHE A 49 -3.27 -9.90 -9.50
CA PHE A 49 -2.40 -10.65 -8.57
C PHE A 49 -2.33 -10.02 -7.17
N ALA A 50 -2.52 -8.70 -7.05
CA ALA A 50 -2.55 -8.03 -5.76
C ALA A 50 -3.73 -8.49 -4.87
N THR A 51 -4.84 -8.97 -5.44
CA THR A 51 -6.01 -9.43 -4.66
C THR A 51 -5.73 -10.69 -3.85
N LEU A 52 -4.85 -11.57 -4.36
CA LEU A 52 -4.43 -12.83 -3.72
C LEU A 52 -2.98 -12.82 -3.22
N SER A 53 -2.33 -11.66 -3.23
CA SER A 53 -0.89 -11.56 -2.98
C SER A 53 -0.48 -11.96 -1.56
N ASP A 54 -1.39 -11.82 -0.60
CA ASP A 54 -1.12 -12.26 0.76
C ASP A 54 -1.25 -13.77 0.94
N GLU A 55 -2.27 -14.36 0.34
CA GLU A 55 -2.48 -15.80 0.31
C GLU A 55 -1.30 -16.49 -0.39
N ILE A 56 -0.74 -15.86 -1.43
CA ILE A 56 0.49 -16.31 -2.06
C ILE A 56 1.66 -16.25 -1.07
N ASP A 57 1.84 -15.16 -0.32
CA ASP A 57 2.88 -15.07 0.73
C ASP A 57 2.69 -16.17 1.80
N MET A 58 1.46 -16.46 2.23
CA MET A 58 1.17 -17.53 3.19
C MET A 58 1.51 -18.92 2.65
N LEU A 59 1.33 -19.15 1.34
CA LEU A 59 1.67 -20.42 0.69
C LEU A 59 3.19 -20.64 0.56
N ILE A 60 3.94 -19.57 0.26
CA ILE A 60 5.38 -19.67 -0.01
C ILE A 60 6.26 -19.48 1.23
N ASP A 61 5.73 -18.88 2.31
CA ASP A 61 6.44 -18.65 3.56
C ASP A 61 5.88 -19.55 4.68
N PRO A 62 6.56 -20.64 5.03
CA PRO A 62 6.14 -21.51 6.14
C PRO A 62 6.04 -20.79 7.48
N ALA A 63 6.85 -19.76 7.73
CA ALA A 63 6.82 -19.03 9.01
C ALA A 63 5.49 -18.28 9.21
N ARG A 64 4.70 -18.09 8.16
CA ARG A 64 3.35 -17.49 8.24
C ARG A 64 2.26 -18.47 8.69
N ARG A 65 2.61 -19.74 8.93
CA ARG A 65 1.68 -20.81 9.30
C ARG A 65 2.02 -21.36 10.69
N VAL A 66 0.99 -21.81 11.40
CA VAL A 66 1.13 -22.49 12.69
C VAL A 66 0.55 -23.90 12.61
N ASP A 67 1.21 -24.82 13.29
CA ASP A 67 0.79 -26.23 13.37
C ASP A 67 -0.37 -26.37 14.35
N THR A 68 -1.59 -26.14 13.86
CA THR A 68 -2.88 -26.32 14.55
C THR A 68 -3.09 -25.51 15.84
N ARG A 69 -4.32 -25.08 16.06
CA ARG A 69 -4.74 -24.46 17.32
C ARG A 69 -4.75 -25.51 18.44
N PRO A 70 -4.06 -25.30 19.58
CA PRO A 70 -4.21 -26.15 20.75
C PRO A 70 -5.68 -26.21 21.19
N SER A 71 -6.21 -27.40 21.43
CA SER A 71 -7.65 -27.61 21.69
C SER A 71 -8.18 -26.93 22.97
N ASP A 72 -7.27 -26.59 23.87
CA ASP A 72 -7.48 -25.97 25.18
C ASP A 72 -7.38 -24.44 25.16
N ILE A 73 -6.86 -23.83 24.09
CA ILE A 73 -6.66 -22.38 24.00
C ILE A 73 -7.74 -21.75 23.11
N THR A 74 -8.64 -20.99 23.75
CA THR A 74 -9.76 -20.32 23.06
C THR A 74 -9.44 -18.90 22.59
N GLU A 75 -8.40 -18.26 23.12
CA GLU A 75 -8.09 -16.85 22.87
C GLU A 75 -6.61 -16.65 22.48
N TYR A 76 -6.31 -15.52 21.86
CA TYR A 76 -4.93 -15.15 21.53
C TYR A 76 -4.21 -14.58 22.75
N ASP A 77 -2.96 -14.98 22.96
CA ASP A 77 -2.14 -14.45 24.05
C ASP A 77 -1.25 -13.30 23.55
N TRP A 78 -1.81 -12.09 23.55
CA TRP A 78 -1.10 -10.88 23.15
C TRP A 78 0.08 -10.56 24.07
N THR A 79 -0.01 -10.94 25.35
CA THR A 79 1.07 -10.72 26.32
C THR A 79 2.26 -11.62 26.01
N ALA A 80 2.03 -12.91 25.77
CA ALA A 80 3.09 -13.84 25.37
C ALA A 80 3.72 -13.42 24.03
N MET A 81 2.91 -13.03 23.04
CA MET A 81 3.41 -12.51 21.77
C MET A 81 4.35 -11.31 21.97
N MET A 82 3.92 -10.31 22.75
CA MET A 82 4.73 -9.12 23.01
C MET A 82 6.03 -9.45 23.75
N SER A 83 5.94 -10.25 24.83
CA SER A 83 7.10 -10.60 25.66
C SER A 83 8.18 -11.35 24.86
N ASN A 84 7.77 -12.30 24.02
CA ASN A 84 8.70 -13.06 23.19
C ASN A 84 9.29 -12.23 22.04
N LEU A 85 8.51 -11.27 21.50
CA LEU A 85 9.02 -10.30 20.55
C LEU A 85 10.06 -9.38 21.17
N GLU A 86 9.81 -8.82 22.36
CA GLU A 86 10.77 -7.98 23.08
C GLU A 86 12.04 -8.76 23.44
N THR A 87 11.90 -10.03 23.82
CA THR A 87 13.04 -10.91 24.10
C THR A 87 13.86 -11.22 22.84
N SER A 88 13.19 -11.45 21.70
CA SER A 88 13.85 -11.74 20.42
C SER A 88 14.48 -10.50 19.77
N PHE A 89 13.94 -9.32 20.08
CA PHE A 89 14.38 -8.04 19.56
C PHE A 89 14.66 -7.05 20.71
N PRO A 90 15.68 -7.31 21.56
CA PRO A 90 15.93 -6.52 22.78
C PRO A 90 16.29 -5.06 22.49
N ASP A 91 16.81 -4.77 21.30
CA ASP A 91 17.11 -3.41 20.84
C ASP A 91 16.05 -2.84 19.88
N GLY A 92 15.01 -3.62 19.55
CA GLY A 92 13.91 -3.23 18.69
C GLY A 92 12.72 -2.70 19.49
N ALA A 93 11.75 -2.14 18.79
CA ALA A 93 10.45 -1.78 19.38
C ALA A 93 9.32 -2.40 18.59
N VAL A 94 8.46 -3.13 19.29
CA VAL A 94 7.22 -3.66 18.73
C VAL A 94 6.26 -2.48 18.54
N GLN A 95 5.85 -2.24 17.30
CA GLN A 95 4.96 -1.12 16.96
C GLN A 95 3.51 -1.57 16.87
N THR A 96 3.29 -2.75 16.31
CA THR A 96 1.96 -3.25 16.01
C THR A 96 2.00 -4.77 15.97
N ILE A 97 0.99 -5.41 16.55
CA ILE A 97 0.71 -6.83 16.42
C ILE A 97 -0.65 -6.95 15.73
N TYR A 98 -0.71 -7.70 14.65
CA TYR A 98 -1.93 -8.08 13.95
C TYR A 98 -2.29 -9.50 14.34
N ALA A 99 -3.55 -9.71 14.70
CA ALA A 99 -4.11 -11.04 14.90
C ALA A 99 -3.99 -11.89 13.60
N PRO A 100 -4.07 -13.22 13.71
CA PRO A 100 -4.20 -14.09 12.55
C PRO A 100 -5.30 -13.60 11.59
N GLY A 101 -4.95 -13.45 10.31
CA GLY A 101 -5.90 -12.97 9.29
C GLY A 101 -6.27 -11.48 9.37
N ALA A 102 -5.65 -10.69 10.26
CA ALA A 102 -5.91 -9.26 10.43
C ALA A 102 -4.94 -8.34 9.67
N SER A 103 -3.66 -8.69 9.63
CA SER A 103 -2.71 -8.02 8.72
C SER A 103 -3.12 -8.22 7.28
N SER A 104 -3.90 -9.28 7.07
CA SER A 104 -4.23 -9.86 5.79
C SER A 104 -5.50 -10.70 5.92
N ARG A 105 -6.62 -10.05 5.60
CA ARG A 105 -7.88 -10.57 5.03
C ARG A 105 -8.34 -11.95 5.52
N PRO A 106 -9.59 -12.06 6.00
CA PRO A 106 -10.05 -13.14 6.86
C PRO A 106 -9.95 -14.51 6.16
N THR A 107 -8.86 -15.21 6.43
CA THR A 107 -8.71 -16.65 6.28
C THR A 107 -8.21 -17.22 7.60
N ASP A 108 -8.92 -16.90 8.68
CA ASP A 108 -8.66 -17.54 9.97
C ASP A 108 -9.16 -18.98 9.93
N ARG A 109 -8.22 -19.92 9.74
CA ARG A 109 -8.45 -21.35 9.93
C ARG A 109 -7.73 -21.87 11.18
N GLY A 110 -7.34 -20.98 12.11
CA GLY A 110 -6.52 -21.34 13.28
C GLY A 110 -5.12 -21.86 12.92
N MET A 111 -4.70 -21.71 11.66
CA MET A 111 -3.41 -22.18 11.11
C MET A 111 -2.52 -21.03 10.63
N THR A 112 -2.91 -19.78 10.92
CA THR A 112 -2.21 -18.58 10.47
C THR A 112 -1.48 -17.96 11.64
N ALA A 113 -0.21 -17.59 11.43
CA ALA A 113 0.56 -16.86 12.42
C ALA A 113 0.01 -15.44 12.61
N ALA A 114 0.11 -14.89 13.81
CA ALA A 114 0.02 -13.46 14.03
C ALA A 114 1.22 -12.77 13.39
N LEU A 115 1.06 -11.49 13.09
CA LEU A 115 2.11 -10.71 12.46
C LEU A 115 2.45 -9.47 13.26
N ALA A 116 3.71 -9.31 13.63
CA ALA A 116 4.22 -8.13 14.29
C ALA A 116 5.11 -7.29 13.37
N PHE A 117 5.03 -5.98 13.53
CA PHE A 117 5.98 -5.02 12.98
C PHE A 117 6.91 -4.54 14.08
N VAL A 118 8.20 -4.84 13.91
CA VAL A 118 9.24 -4.48 14.86
C VAL A 118 10.21 -3.52 14.21
N ALA A 119 10.30 -2.30 14.74
CA ALA A 119 11.31 -1.34 14.32
C ALA A 119 12.66 -1.75 14.93
N VAL A 120 13.64 -2.06 14.10
CA VAL A 120 14.97 -2.51 14.55
C VAL A 120 15.99 -1.36 14.56
N PRO A 121 17.11 -1.50 15.28
CA PRO A 121 18.16 -0.48 15.37
C PRO A 121 18.64 0.09 14.04
N SER A 122 18.72 -0.73 12.98
CA SER A 122 19.14 -0.34 11.64
C SER A 122 18.22 0.66 10.95
N GLY A 123 17.04 0.94 11.51
CA GLY A 123 16.02 1.81 10.90
C GLY A 123 15.02 1.07 10.02
N GLU A 124 15.24 -0.24 9.82
CA GLU A 124 14.28 -1.12 9.14
C GLU A 124 13.11 -1.48 10.06
N THR A 125 11.95 -1.76 9.45
CA THR A 125 10.84 -2.45 10.13
C THR A 125 10.81 -3.89 9.65
N ARG A 126 10.99 -4.84 10.57
CA ARG A 126 10.88 -6.27 10.28
C ARG A 126 9.44 -6.75 10.41
N LYS A 127 9.04 -7.62 9.49
CA LYS A 127 7.78 -8.36 9.52
C LYS A 127 8.08 -9.68 10.25
N VAL A 128 7.54 -9.85 11.45
CA VAL A 128 7.81 -10.99 12.32
C VAL A 128 6.55 -11.83 12.45
N SER A 129 6.65 -13.12 12.16
CA SER A 129 5.56 -14.06 12.35
C SER A 129 5.63 -14.66 13.74
N VAL A 130 4.51 -14.70 14.44
CA VAL A 130 4.41 -15.14 15.83
C VAL A 130 3.26 -16.12 15.97
N ASN A 131 3.44 -17.19 16.73
CA ASN A 131 2.36 -18.09 17.09
C ASN A 131 1.39 -17.34 18.02
N PRO A 132 0.11 -17.15 17.62
CA PRO A 132 -0.84 -16.35 18.37
C PRO A 132 -1.27 -16.97 19.70
N TYR A 133 -1.02 -18.27 19.90
CA TYR A 133 -1.43 -19.03 21.09
C TYR A 133 -0.28 -19.23 22.08
N THR A 134 0.94 -19.49 21.59
CA THR A 134 2.12 -19.73 22.44
C THR A 134 3.03 -18.51 22.57
N GLY A 135 2.84 -17.50 21.71
CA GLY A 135 3.75 -16.36 21.57
C GLY A 135 5.09 -16.69 20.90
N GLU A 136 5.32 -17.91 20.45
CA GLU A 136 6.61 -18.31 19.84
C GLU A 136 6.91 -17.51 18.57
N VAL A 137 8.13 -16.98 18.44
CA VAL A 137 8.57 -16.30 17.22
C VAL A 137 8.98 -17.34 16.18
N LEU A 138 8.20 -17.43 15.09
CA LEU A 138 8.35 -18.46 14.05
C LEU A 138 9.39 -18.07 12.99
N GLY A 139 9.59 -16.77 12.79
CA GLY A 139 10.53 -16.24 11.81
C GLY A 139 10.31 -14.77 11.53
N HIS A 140 11.24 -14.16 10.81
CA HIS A 140 11.11 -12.77 10.40
C HIS A 140 11.66 -12.55 9.00
N THR A 141 11.09 -11.58 8.29
CA THR A 141 11.56 -11.13 6.98
C THR A 141 11.70 -9.61 6.97
N GLY A 142 12.43 -9.11 5.97
CA GLY A 142 12.35 -7.69 5.65
C GLY A 142 10.94 -7.29 5.20
N PHE A 143 10.73 -6.01 4.95
CA PHE A 143 9.39 -5.51 4.59
C PHE A 143 8.94 -5.86 3.16
N PHE A 144 9.86 -6.37 2.34
CA PHE A 144 9.60 -6.82 0.97
C PHE A 144 9.08 -8.25 0.94
N ASN A 145 8.03 -8.50 0.16
CA ASN A 145 7.39 -9.81 -0.06
C ASN A 145 6.47 -9.70 -1.28
N VAL A 146 5.70 -10.74 -1.61
CA VAL A 146 4.81 -10.76 -2.78
C VAL A 146 3.71 -9.69 -2.65
N GLU A 147 3.11 -9.57 -1.47
CA GLU A 147 2.10 -8.54 -1.16
C GLU A 147 2.65 -7.13 -1.40
N ARG A 148 3.83 -6.83 -0.84
CA ARG A 148 4.49 -5.53 -0.98
C ARG A 148 4.83 -5.23 -2.43
N PHE A 149 5.34 -6.22 -3.17
CA PHE A 149 5.65 -6.07 -4.59
C PHE A 149 4.39 -5.72 -5.38
N PHE A 150 3.35 -6.55 -5.35
CA PHE A 150 2.16 -6.34 -6.18
C PHE A 150 1.42 -5.06 -5.81
N ARG A 151 1.31 -4.73 -4.51
CA ARG A 151 0.71 -3.46 -4.08
C ARG A 151 1.51 -2.25 -4.55
N THR A 152 2.84 -2.32 -4.51
CA THR A 152 3.70 -1.20 -4.94
C THR A 152 3.75 -1.08 -6.46
N PHE A 153 3.85 -2.19 -7.17
CA PHE A 153 3.83 -2.23 -8.63
C PHE A 153 2.46 -1.78 -9.17
N HIS A 154 1.36 -2.30 -8.66
CA HIS A 154 0.03 -1.90 -9.09
C HIS A 154 -0.25 -0.42 -8.81
N ARG A 155 0.01 0.05 -7.57
CA ARG A 155 -0.32 1.42 -7.16
C ARG A 155 0.64 2.48 -7.71
N ARG A 156 1.92 2.13 -7.89
CA ARG A 156 2.99 3.11 -8.17
C ARG A 156 3.86 2.75 -9.35
N LEU A 157 3.78 1.53 -9.90
CA LEU A 157 4.75 1.00 -10.88
C LEU A 157 6.21 1.18 -10.43
N PHE A 158 6.42 1.21 -9.10
CA PHE A 158 7.66 1.63 -8.43
C PHE A 158 8.20 3.03 -8.80
N ASP A 159 7.44 3.84 -9.53
CA ASP A 159 7.77 5.21 -9.97
C ASP A 159 7.24 6.29 -9.00
N GLY A 160 7.27 5.98 -7.70
CA GLY A 160 6.92 6.90 -6.61
C GLY A 160 5.59 7.64 -6.80
N ALA A 161 5.64 8.96 -6.68
CA ALA A 161 4.46 9.84 -6.80
C ALA A 161 3.94 9.98 -8.23
N ARG A 162 4.80 9.83 -9.24
CA ARG A 162 4.43 9.92 -10.67
C ARG A 162 3.60 8.71 -11.06
N GLY A 163 4.03 7.53 -10.67
CA GLY A 163 3.29 6.30 -10.94
C GLY A 163 1.92 6.25 -10.28
N ILE A 164 1.76 6.77 -9.05
CA ILE A 164 0.43 6.90 -8.42
C ILE A 164 -0.50 7.74 -9.28
N LEU A 165 -0.03 8.89 -9.78
CA LEU A 165 -0.83 9.76 -10.62
C LEU A 165 -1.23 9.05 -11.93
N ILE A 166 -0.28 8.39 -12.59
CA ILE A 166 -0.53 7.66 -13.84
C ILE A 166 -1.58 6.57 -13.62
N VAL A 167 -1.38 5.70 -12.62
CA VAL A 167 -2.27 4.59 -12.29
C VAL A 167 -3.67 5.09 -11.96
N THR A 168 -3.81 6.07 -11.07
CA THR A 168 -5.12 6.58 -10.66
C THR A 168 -5.85 7.28 -11.81
N LEU A 169 -5.14 7.98 -12.72
CA LEU A 169 -5.72 8.53 -13.94
C LEU A 169 -6.26 7.45 -14.89
N THR A 170 -5.64 6.25 -14.93
CA THR A 170 -6.17 5.15 -15.76
C THR A 170 -7.60 4.75 -15.37
N SER A 171 -8.00 4.95 -14.11
CA SER A 171 -9.35 4.65 -13.62
C SER A 171 -10.44 5.50 -14.29
N PHE A 172 -10.14 6.77 -14.59
CA PHE A 172 -11.07 7.64 -15.35
C PHE A 172 -11.26 7.14 -16.78
N PHE A 173 -10.18 6.73 -17.43
CA PHE A 173 -10.24 6.17 -18.77
C PHE A 173 -10.93 4.80 -18.79
N LEU A 174 -10.73 3.99 -17.75
CA LEU A 174 -11.44 2.72 -17.58
C LEU A 174 -12.95 2.95 -17.42
N LEU A 175 -13.35 3.91 -16.58
CA LEU A 175 -14.76 4.29 -16.41
C LEU A 175 -15.36 4.81 -17.74
N ALA A 176 -14.67 5.71 -18.41
CA ALA A 176 -15.10 6.24 -19.70
C ALA A 176 -15.23 5.13 -20.75
N SER A 177 -14.28 4.18 -20.78
CA SER A 177 -14.32 3.02 -21.67
C SER A 177 -15.50 2.09 -21.36
N ALA A 178 -15.78 1.82 -20.08
CA ALA A 178 -16.92 1.01 -19.65
C ALA A 178 -18.26 1.64 -20.04
N ILE A 179 -18.45 2.93 -19.74
CA ILE A 179 -19.67 3.68 -20.07
C ILE A 179 -19.87 3.75 -21.57
N THR A 180 -18.85 4.15 -22.33
CA THR A 180 -18.92 4.24 -23.79
C THR A 180 -19.21 2.87 -24.41
N GLY A 181 -18.48 1.84 -23.99
CA GLY A 181 -18.63 0.44 -24.42
C GLY A 181 -20.06 -0.08 -24.27
N PHE A 182 -20.64 0.11 -23.08
CA PHE A 182 -22.00 -0.34 -22.79
C PHE A 182 -23.05 0.46 -23.57
N THR A 183 -22.93 1.78 -23.60
CA THR A 183 -23.97 2.68 -24.15
C THR A 183 -24.12 2.61 -25.68
N PHE A 184 -23.03 2.41 -26.44
CA PHE A 184 -23.18 2.23 -27.90
C PHE A 184 -23.65 0.81 -28.27
N TYR A 185 -23.51 -0.17 -27.37
CA TYR A 185 -23.83 -1.56 -27.64
C TYR A 185 -25.29 -1.92 -27.31
N GLY A 186 -26.18 -1.74 -28.30
CA GLY A 186 -27.62 -2.01 -28.15
C GLY A 186 -28.04 -3.50 -28.11
N GLY A 187 -27.11 -4.46 -28.01
CA GLY A 187 -27.37 -5.91 -28.15
C GLY A 187 -27.11 -6.74 -26.90
N TRP A 188 -26.93 -6.12 -25.74
CA TRP A 188 -26.43 -6.75 -24.51
C TRP A 188 -27.23 -7.97 -24.05
N LEU A 189 -28.56 -7.94 -24.12
CA LEU A 189 -29.41 -9.06 -23.69
C LEU A 189 -29.17 -10.33 -24.52
N ARG A 190 -28.97 -10.18 -25.84
CA ARG A 190 -28.67 -11.33 -26.72
C ARG A 190 -27.28 -11.90 -26.44
N GLN A 191 -26.33 -11.04 -26.08
CA GLN A 191 -24.95 -11.43 -25.85
C GLN A 191 -24.72 -12.12 -24.50
N LEU A 192 -25.58 -11.87 -23.52
CA LEU A 192 -25.61 -12.62 -22.26
C LEU A 192 -25.85 -14.12 -22.48
N LEU A 193 -26.64 -14.46 -23.51
CA LEU A 193 -27.11 -15.83 -23.76
C LEU A 193 -26.48 -16.48 -24.99
N THR A 194 -25.62 -15.77 -25.74
CA THR A 194 -25.04 -16.30 -26.98
C THR A 194 -23.53 -16.10 -27.04
N LEU A 195 -22.81 -17.21 -27.18
CA LEU A 195 -21.37 -17.22 -27.37
C LEU A 195 -21.06 -17.87 -28.72
N LYS A 196 -20.75 -17.05 -29.73
CA LYS A 196 -20.51 -17.51 -31.10
C LYS A 196 -19.01 -17.73 -31.33
N LEU A 197 -18.56 -18.96 -31.07
CA LEU A 197 -17.17 -19.38 -31.33
C LEU A 197 -16.90 -19.78 -32.78
N PHE A 198 -17.90 -19.76 -33.66
CA PHE A 198 -17.74 -20.15 -35.06
C PHE A 198 -17.60 -18.91 -35.96
N GLY A 199 -16.71 -19.01 -36.96
CA GLY A 199 -16.49 -17.97 -37.97
C GLY A 199 -15.05 -17.41 -38.00
N THR A 200 -14.90 -16.25 -38.67
CA THR A 200 -13.59 -15.61 -38.85
C THR A 200 -12.93 -15.29 -37.51
N ARG A 201 -11.59 -15.35 -37.44
CA ARG A 201 -10.83 -15.07 -36.22
C ARG A 201 -11.23 -13.74 -35.59
N ARG A 202 -11.34 -12.68 -36.40
CA ARG A 202 -11.79 -11.35 -35.95
C ARG A 202 -13.17 -11.38 -35.29
N ARG A 203 -14.14 -12.12 -35.85
CA ARG A 203 -15.49 -12.22 -35.28
C ARG A 203 -15.48 -12.95 -33.94
N ARG A 204 -14.71 -14.05 -33.84
CA ARG A 204 -14.53 -14.80 -32.59
C ARG A 204 -13.99 -13.91 -31.46
N TRP A 205 -12.90 -13.17 -31.71
CA TRP A 205 -12.34 -12.25 -30.72
C TRP A 205 -13.27 -11.09 -30.37
N SER A 206 -14.03 -10.60 -31.36
CA SER A 206 -15.04 -9.56 -31.12
C SER A 206 -16.18 -10.06 -30.23
N ASP A 207 -16.64 -11.29 -30.43
CA ASP A 207 -17.70 -11.87 -29.62
C ASP A 207 -17.19 -12.23 -28.21
N LEU A 208 -15.98 -12.78 -28.07
CA LEU A 208 -15.33 -13.00 -26.77
C LEU A 208 -15.17 -11.69 -25.98
N HIS A 209 -14.70 -10.62 -26.62
CA HIS A 209 -14.55 -9.31 -25.98
C HIS A 209 -15.90 -8.76 -25.47
N LYS A 210 -16.98 -8.89 -26.26
CA LYS A 210 -18.31 -8.41 -25.83
C LYS A 210 -18.85 -9.22 -24.66
N VAL A 211 -18.72 -10.55 -24.70
CA VAL A 211 -19.15 -11.42 -23.58
C VAL A 211 -18.38 -11.06 -22.31
N ALA A 212 -17.06 -10.99 -22.40
CA ALA A 212 -16.20 -10.64 -21.27
C ALA A 212 -16.51 -9.23 -20.73
N GLY A 213 -16.72 -8.25 -21.62
CA GLY A 213 -17.07 -6.89 -21.25
C GLY A 213 -18.44 -6.75 -20.58
N ILE A 214 -19.44 -7.54 -20.98
CA ILE A 214 -20.79 -7.49 -20.39
C ILE A 214 -20.81 -8.19 -19.04
N TRP A 215 -20.28 -9.41 -18.94
CA TRP A 215 -20.22 -10.15 -17.68
C TRP A 215 -19.27 -9.49 -16.67
N GLY A 216 -18.20 -8.86 -17.15
CA GLY A 216 -17.26 -8.09 -16.34
C GLY A 216 -17.68 -6.64 -16.09
N LEU A 217 -18.81 -6.15 -16.61
CA LEU A 217 -19.19 -4.74 -16.52
C LEU A 217 -19.37 -4.27 -15.07
N PRO A 218 -20.14 -4.97 -14.20
CA PRO A 218 -20.32 -4.52 -12.81
C PRO A 218 -18.98 -4.41 -12.07
N PHE A 219 -18.12 -5.41 -12.23
CA PHE A 219 -16.78 -5.41 -11.67
C PHE A 219 -15.92 -4.26 -12.22
N THR A 220 -15.94 -4.04 -13.54
CA THR A 220 -15.17 -2.96 -14.18
C THR A 220 -15.59 -1.59 -13.64
N LEU A 221 -16.90 -1.37 -13.44
CA LEU A 221 -17.41 -0.14 -12.85
C LEU A 221 -16.95 0.04 -11.40
N ILE A 222 -17.03 -1.03 -10.59
CA ILE A 222 -16.55 -1.01 -9.20
C ILE A 222 -15.06 -0.64 -9.14
N ILE A 223 -14.21 -1.30 -9.93
CA ILE A 223 -12.76 -1.05 -9.96
C ILE A 223 -12.45 0.36 -10.47
N ALA A 224 -13.16 0.84 -11.48
CA ALA A 224 -12.95 2.19 -11.99
C ALA A 224 -13.36 3.27 -10.98
N ILE A 225 -14.50 3.10 -10.29
CA ILE A 225 -15.00 4.05 -9.28
C ILE A 225 -14.08 4.08 -8.06
N THR A 226 -13.70 2.91 -7.53
CA THR A 226 -12.76 2.81 -6.40
C THR A 226 -11.36 3.32 -6.77
N GLY A 227 -10.90 3.11 -8.00
CA GLY A 227 -9.67 3.70 -8.53
C GLY A 227 -9.71 5.23 -8.61
N ILE A 228 -10.86 5.81 -8.99
CA ILE A 228 -11.09 7.27 -8.94
C ILE A 228 -11.15 7.76 -7.49
N TYR A 229 -11.73 6.99 -6.57
CA TYR A 229 -11.69 7.34 -5.16
C TYR A 229 -10.23 7.44 -4.65
N TYR A 230 -9.34 6.50 -4.99
CA TYR A 230 -7.92 6.62 -4.64
C TYR A 230 -7.24 7.86 -5.25
N PHE A 231 -7.66 8.33 -6.43
CA PHE A 231 -7.20 9.61 -6.97
C PHE A 231 -7.57 10.77 -6.03
N VAL A 232 -8.82 10.81 -5.57
CA VAL A 232 -9.32 11.82 -4.62
C VAL A 232 -8.57 11.70 -3.30
N GLU A 233 -8.46 10.50 -2.74
CA GLU A 233 -7.79 10.23 -1.47
C GLU A 233 -6.33 10.72 -1.48
N VAL A 234 -5.56 10.35 -2.50
CA VAL A 234 -4.17 10.79 -2.64
C VAL A 234 -4.06 12.30 -2.86
N SER A 235 -5.02 12.91 -3.55
CA SER A 235 -5.04 14.37 -3.75
C SER A 235 -5.22 15.10 -2.43
N TYR A 236 -6.15 14.65 -1.58
CA TYR A 236 -6.34 15.19 -0.24
C TYR A 236 -5.09 14.98 0.64
N GLN A 237 -4.43 13.82 0.56
CA GLN A 237 -3.16 13.59 1.26
C GLN A 237 -2.08 14.59 0.83
N ARG A 238 -1.93 14.86 -0.47
CA ARG A 238 -0.93 15.82 -0.98
C ARG A 238 -1.23 17.26 -0.59
N LEU A 239 -2.50 17.61 -0.42
CA LEU A 239 -2.95 18.93 0.01
C LEU A 239 -2.92 19.10 1.54
N GLY A 240 -2.47 18.11 2.31
CA GLY A 240 -2.51 18.14 3.77
C GLY A 240 -3.92 18.08 4.36
N ALA A 241 -4.91 17.72 3.55
CA ALA A 241 -6.33 17.73 3.88
C ALA A 241 -6.90 16.34 4.21
N TYR A 242 -6.06 15.31 4.38
CA TYR A 242 -6.52 13.93 4.60
C TYR A 242 -7.47 13.76 5.79
N GLN A 243 -7.34 14.61 6.82
CA GLN A 243 -8.23 14.64 7.98
C GLN A 243 -9.70 14.90 7.61
N GLN A 244 -9.98 15.46 6.44
CA GLN A 244 -11.35 15.66 5.94
C GLN A 244 -11.99 14.37 5.40
N LEU A 245 -11.18 13.34 5.12
CA LEU A 245 -11.66 12.05 4.62
C LEU A 245 -11.84 11.01 5.72
N VAL A 246 -11.27 11.23 6.89
CA VAL A 246 -11.36 10.30 8.02
C VAL A 246 -12.26 10.86 9.10
N SER A 247 -12.67 10.01 10.03
CA SER A 247 -13.33 10.43 11.27
C SER A 247 -12.45 11.41 12.06
N ALA A 248 -13.08 12.11 13.01
CA ALA A 248 -12.41 13.09 13.86
C ALA A 248 -11.05 12.57 14.37
N PRO A 249 -10.02 13.45 14.42
CA PRO A 249 -8.70 13.05 14.83
C PRO A 249 -8.73 12.42 16.21
N MET A 250 -7.84 11.46 16.37
CA MET A 250 -7.78 10.59 17.51
C MET A 250 -7.58 11.37 18.80
N ALA A 251 -8.43 11.07 19.79
CA ALA A 251 -8.24 11.58 21.12
C ALA A 251 -6.81 11.28 21.59
N GLN A 252 -6.14 12.30 22.11
CA GLN A 252 -4.81 12.17 22.68
C GLN A 252 -4.94 12.08 24.20
N VAL A 253 -3.93 11.49 24.83
CA VAL A 253 -3.81 11.54 26.28
C VAL A 253 -3.58 12.99 26.69
N ASP A 254 -4.30 13.45 27.71
CA ASP A 254 -4.00 14.74 28.31
C ASP A 254 -2.58 14.72 28.88
N VAL A 255 -1.72 15.55 28.30
CA VAL A 255 -0.31 15.63 28.68
C VAL A 255 -0.15 16.12 30.13
N SER A 256 -1.12 16.87 30.65
CA SER A 256 -1.07 17.40 32.02
C SER A 256 -1.14 16.29 33.07
N SER A 257 -1.85 15.20 32.80
CA SER A 257 -1.98 14.06 33.72
C SER A 257 -0.70 13.22 33.79
N LEU A 258 0.14 13.28 32.76
CA LEU A 258 1.35 12.45 32.65
C LEU A 258 2.39 12.74 33.72
N ALA A 259 2.42 13.95 34.28
CA ALA A 259 3.36 14.31 35.34
C ALA A 259 3.19 13.44 36.60
N ALA A 260 1.99 12.91 36.85
CA ALA A 260 1.67 12.08 38.02
C ALA A 260 2.28 10.67 37.96
N PHE A 261 2.71 10.20 36.78
CA PHE A 261 3.18 8.82 36.59
C PHE A 261 4.69 8.62 36.77
N GLY A 262 5.42 9.68 37.14
CA GLY A 262 6.87 9.64 37.31
C GLY A 262 7.62 9.46 35.98
N PRO A 263 8.96 9.31 36.03
CA PRO A 263 9.83 9.40 34.85
C PRO A 263 9.84 8.16 33.95
N GLN A 264 9.49 6.99 34.46
CA GLN A 264 9.51 5.72 33.72
C GLN A 264 8.39 4.78 34.18
N PRO A 265 7.13 5.10 33.86
CA PRO A 265 5.99 4.26 34.25
C PRO A 265 5.96 2.94 33.47
N SER A 266 5.49 1.89 34.14
CA SER A 266 5.18 0.61 33.51
C SER A 266 3.89 0.70 32.69
N LEU A 267 3.89 0.06 31.52
CA LEU A 267 2.67 -0.13 30.73
C LEU A 267 1.83 -1.27 31.31
N LEU A 268 0.51 -1.26 31.06
CA LEU A 268 -0.32 -2.44 31.26
C LEU A 268 0.08 -3.58 30.31
N THR A 269 -0.29 -4.81 30.65
CA THR A 269 -0.07 -5.95 29.77
C THR A 269 -0.92 -5.84 28.49
N PRO A 270 -0.43 -6.34 27.34
CA PRO A 270 -1.19 -6.40 26.10
C PRO A 270 -2.58 -7.02 26.23
N ASN A 271 -2.71 -8.14 26.96
CA ASN A 271 -4.02 -8.77 27.18
C ASN A 271 -4.96 -7.85 27.95
N ARG A 272 -4.46 -7.05 28.91
CA ARG A 272 -5.33 -6.15 29.66
C ARG A 272 -5.95 -5.06 28.77
N TYR A 273 -5.22 -4.54 27.78
CA TYR A 273 -5.80 -3.61 26.81
C TYR A 273 -6.87 -4.27 25.95
N VAL A 274 -6.62 -5.51 25.53
CA VAL A 274 -7.56 -6.30 24.71
C VAL A 274 -8.83 -6.63 25.50
N GLU A 275 -8.70 -7.06 26.76
CA GLU A 275 -9.83 -7.27 27.68
C GLU A 275 -10.67 -6.00 27.84
N LEU A 276 -10.04 -4.86 28.17
CA LEU A 276 -10.72 -3.58 28.33
C LEU A 276 -11.45 -3.15 27.03
N ALA A 277 -10.83 -3.37 25.88
CA ALA A 277 -11.47 -3.10 24.59
C ALA A 277 -12.69 -4.01 24.38
N GLN A 278 -12.57 -5.31 24.66
CA GLN A 278 -13.66 -6.28 24.52
C GLN A 278 -14.81 -6.00 25.50
N GLU A 279 -14.51 -5.61 26.75
CA GLU A 279 -15.50 -5.18 27.75
C GLU A 279 -16.33 -3.99 27.23
N SER A 280 -15.70 -3.05 26.53
CA SER A 280 -16.36 -1.85 25.99
C SER A 280 -17.11 -2.08 24.66
N PHE A 281 -16.64 -3.05 23.88
CA PHE A 281 -17.21 -3.41 22.58
C PHE A 281 -17.23 -4.95 22.42
N PRO A 282 -18.21 -5.64 23.03
CA PRO A 282 -18.24 -7.11 23.06
C PRO A 282 -18.35 -7.80 21.69
N GLU A 283 -18.88 -7.12 20.68
CA GLU A 283 -19.02 -7.64 19.32
C GLU A 283 -17.78 -7.39 18.44
N LEU A 284 -16.77 -6.69 18.97
CA LEU A 284 -15.56 -6.40 18.21
C LEU A 284 -14.75 -7.67 17.98
N ASP A 285 -14.58 -8.02 16.72
CA ASP A 285 -13.56 -8.96 16.29
C ASP A 285 -12.22 -8.23 16.24
N ILE A 286 -11.39 -8.41 17.26
CA ILE A 286 -10.11 -7.71 17.43
C ILE A 286 -9.11 -8.18 16.37
N LYS A 287 -8.59 -7.22 15.60
CA LYS A 287 -7.67 -7.46 14.49
C LYS A 287 -6.28 -6.90 14.75
N THR A 288 -6.18 -5.78 15.43
CA THR A 288 -4.86 -5.16 15.65
C THR A 288 -4.73 -4.60 17.06
N LEU A 289 -3.54 -4.79 17.62
CA LEU A 289 -3.06 -4.06 18.79
C LEU A 289 -1.88 -3.18 18.37
N ARG A 290 -2.02 -1.85 18.47
CA ARG A 290 -0.92 -0.90 18.22
C ARG A 290 -0.43 -0.35 19.54
N ILE A 291 0.85 -0.59 19.81
CA ILE A 291 1.48 -0.17 21.05
C ILE A 291 1.93 1.29 20.91
N SER A 292 1.61 2.07 21.94
CA SER A 292 1.99 3.47 22.03
C SER A 292 3.52 3.64 21.98
N GLN A 293 3.99 4.64 21.24
CA GLN A 293 5.42 4.95 21.12
C GLN A 293 5.84 6.16 21.98
N SER A 294 4.89 6.78 22.68
CA SER A 294 5.08 7.92 23.60
C SER A 294 3.96 7.92 24.64
N PRO A 295 4.20 8.28 25.92
CA PRO A 295 3.16 8.33 26.94
C PRO A 295 1.94 9.22 26.59
N SER A 296 2.10 10.18 25.67
CA SER A 296 1.01 11.04 25.19
C SER A 296 0.14 10.41 24.09
N GLN A 297 0.58 9.29 23.51
CA GLN A 297 -0.15 8.56 22.48
C GLN A 297 -0.98 7.45 23.12
N VAL A 298 -2.19 7.28 22.61
CA VAL A 298 -3.08 6.21 23.02
C VAL A 298 -2.58 4.83 22.56
N VAL A 299 -2.99 3.77 23.26
CA VAL A 299 -2.96 2.40 22.75
C VAL A 299 -4.19 2.19 21.89
N TYR A 300 -4.02 1.49 20.77
CA TYR A 300 -5.08 1.27 19.80
C TYR A 300 -5.42 -0.21 19.79
N VAL A 301 -6.68 -0.52 20.06
CA VAL A 301 -7.25 -1.81 19.74
C VAL A 301 -8.26 -1.58 18.62
N ASP A 302 -7.97 -2.12 17.43
CA ASP A 302 -8.81 -1.96 16.26
C ASP A 302 -9.28 -3.30 15.71
N GLY A 303 -10.45 -3.28 15.07
CA GLY A 303 -11.14 -4.49 14.63
C GLY A 303 -12.33 -4.21 13.75
N ARG A 304 -13.24 -5.18 13.68
CA ARG A 304 -14.51 -5.08 12.96
C ARG A 304 -15.67 -5.46 13.88
N GLY A 305 -16.63 -4.56 14.04
CA GLY A 305 -17.83 -4.73 14.85
C GLY A 305 -19.05 -5.24 14.07
N GLY A 306 -18.83 -6.02 13.00
CA GLY A 306 -19.91 -6.67 12.24
C GLY A 306 -20.11 -6.19 10.79
N ASP A 307 -19.52 -5.08 10.36
CA ASP A 307 -19.64 -4.61 8.96
C ASP A 307 -18.56 -5.22 8.04
N PRO A 308 -18.90 -6.17 7.14
CA PRO A 308 -17.93 -6.82 6.27
C PRO A 308 -17.34 -5.89 5.20
N PHE A 309 -17.99 -4.76 4.90
CA PHE A 309 -17.56 -3.86 3.85
C PHE A 309 -16.51 -2.87 4.30
N THR A 310 -16.22 -2.76 5.60
CA THR A 310 -15.19 -1.85 6.13
C THR A 310 -13.87 -2.56 6.39
N ARG A 311 -12.75 -1.82 6.39
CA ARG A 311 -11.43 -2.37 6.73
C ARG A 311 -11.44 -2.95 8.15
N ASP A 312 -10.50 -3.85 8.41
CA ASP A 312 -10.23 -4.48 9.72
C ASP A 312 -9.73 -3.49 10.81
N ARG A 313 -9.92 -2.19 10.59
CA ARG A 313 -9.49 -1.08 11.46
C ARG A 313 -10.54 0.04 11.55
N ALA A 314 -11.77 -0.23 11.11
CA ALA A 314 -12.84 0.76 11.02
C ALA A 314 -13.48 1.01 12.38
N ASP A 315 -13.53 -0.02 13.23
CA ASP A 315 -13.91 0.06 14.64
C ASP A 315 -12.64 0.16 15.49
N LYS A 316 -12.60 1.11 16.43
CA LYS A 316 -11.40 1.42 17.21
C LYS A 316 -11.74 1.75 18.65
N ILE A 317 -10.89 1.30 19.56
CA ILE A 317 -10.90 1.70 20.96
C ILE A 317 -9.55 2.32 21.27
N HIS A 318 -9.59 3.55 21.79
CA HIS A 318 -8.41 4.32 22.18
C HIS A 318 -8.29 4.25 23.70
N LEU A 319 -7.19 3.68 24.17
CA LEU A 319 -6.94 3.43 25.59
C LEU A 319 -5.76 4.29 26.07
N HIS A 320 -5.86 4.78 27.30
CA HIS A 320 -4.75 5.43 27.96
C HIS A 320 -3.61 4.42 28.20
N PRO A 321 -2.37 4.69 27.76
CA PRO A 321 -1.27 3.72 27.77
C PRO A 321 -0.77 3.36 29.18
N LEU A 322 -1.14 4.10 30.23
CA LEU A 322 -0.68 3.82 31.59
C LEU A 322 -1.80 3.32 32.52
N THR A 323 -3.06 3.64 32.20
CA THR A 323 -4.21 3.36 33.09
C THR A 323 -5.23 2.43 32.45
N GLY A 324 -5.23 2.30 31.11
CA GLY A 324 -6.25 1.55 30.39
C GLY A 324 -7.61 2.25 30.32
N GLU A 325 -7.71 3.51 30.78
CA GLU A 325 -8.94 4.29 30.63
C GLU A 325 -9.33 4.40 29.15
N ILE A 326 -10.60 4.17 28.84
CA ILE A 326 -11.13 4.32 27.49
C ILE A 326 -11.31 5.82 27.22
N ILE A 327 -10.47 6.34 26.34
CA ILE A 327 -10.48 7.76 25.98
C ILE A 327 -11.53 8.01 24.90
N ASP A 328 -11.65 7.09 23.94
CA ASP A 328 -12.54 7.24 22.80
C ASP A 328 -12.88 5.89 22.17
N VAL A 329 -14.08 5.78 21.59
CA VAL A 329 -14.58 4.58 20.91
C VAL A 329 -15.17 5.02 19.58
N GLN A 330 -14.58 4.54 18.49
CA GLN A 330 -15.08 4.73 17.14
C GLN A 330 -15.79 3.47 16.68
N ARG A 331 -17.06 3.58 16.29
CA ARG A 331 -17.81 2.51 15.62
C ARG A 331 -17.99 2.83 14.15
N SER A 332 -17.88 1.81 13.30
CA SER A 332 -18.12 1.91 11.85
C SER A 332 -19.55 2.32 11.53
N SER A 333 -20.52 1.93 12.37
CA SER A 333 -21.94 2.33 12.29
C SER A 333 -22.17 3.83 12.46
N ASP A 334 -21.27 4.50 13.17
CA ASP A 334 -21.42 5.91 13.56
C ASP A 334 -20.66 6.83 12.59
N LEU A 335 -19.98 6.25 11.59
CA LEU A 335 -19.24 7.00 10.59
C LEU A 335 -20.20 7.74 9.65
N GLY A 336 -19.90 9.02 9.41
CA GLY A 336 -20.48 9.74 8.29
C GLY A 336 -20.10 9.11 6.94
N ILE A 337 -20.84 9.47 5.89
CA ILE A 337 -20.69 8.89 4.54
C ILE A 337 -19.24 8.94 4.05
N VAL A 338 -18.54 10.06 4.25
CA VAL A 338 -17.18 10.24 3.73
C VAL A 338 -16.18 9.32 4.45
N PRO A 339 -16.03 9.34 5.80
CA PRO A 339 -15.22 8.38 6.54
C PRO A 339 -15.58 6.92 6.29
N TYR A 340 -16.87 6.62 6.18
CA TYR A 340 -17.34 5.27 5.85
C TYR A 340 -16.82 4.83 4.48
N MET A 341 -16.97 5.66 3.45
CA MET A 341 -16.44 5.37 2.11
C MET A 341 -14.92 5.17 2.13
N THR A 342 -14.19 5.96 2.93
CA THR A 342 -12.76 5.77 3.13
C THR A 342 -12.45 4.38 3.62
N GLU A 343 -13.21 3.83 4.57
CA GLU A 343 -13.05 2.47 5.07
C GLU A 343 -13.63 1.39 4.15
N ALA A 344 -14.60 1.72 3.30
CA ALA A 344 -15.27 0.75 2.43
C ALA A 344 -14.53 0.47 1.11
N VAL A 345 -13.77 1.44 0.61
CA VAL A 345 -13.14 1.35 -0.72
C VAL A 345 -12.12 0.22 -0.81
N ASP A 346 -11.30 -0.03 0.21
CA ASP A 346 -10.30 -1.12 0.16
C ASP A 346 -10.95 -2.51 0.12
N PRO A 347 -11.87 -2.88 1.04
CA PRO A 347 -12.57 -4.17 0.97
C PRO A 347 -13.24 -4.40 -0.37
N ILE A 348 -13.89 -3.38 -0.94
CA ILE A 348 -14.58 -3.45 -2.24
C ILE A 348 -13.59 -3.56 -3.41
N HIS A 349 -12.50 -2.79 -3.40
CA HIS A 349 -11.52 -2.80 -4.49
C HIS A 349 -10.74 -4.12 -4.56
N PHE A 350 -10.37 -4.68 -3.41
CA PHE A 350 -9.63 -5.93 -3.32
C PHE A 350 -10.53 -7.18 -3.24
N GLY A 351 -11.82 -6.99 -2.94
CA GLY A 351 -12.81 -8.07 -2.92
C GLY A 351 -12.72 -8.99 -1.72
N TYR A 352 -12.27 -8.53 -0.55
CA TYR A 352 -12.08 -9.38 0.63
C TYR A 352 -13.18 -9.29 1.69
N PHE A 353 -14.24 -8.54 1.42
CA PHE A 353 -15.40 -8.41 2.31
C PHE A 353 -16.11 -9.74 2.59
N GLY A 354 -16.00 -10.74 1.70
CA GLY A 354 -16.49 -12.12 1.91
C GLY A 354 -15.35 -13.13 2.05
N GLY A 355 -14.17 -12.70 2.49
CA GLY A 355 -12.97 -13.51 2.62
C GLY A 355 -12.48 -14.11 1.30
N LEU A 356 -11.90 -15.31 1.38
CA LEU A 356 -11.25 -15.96 0.23
C LEU A 356 -12.20 -16.18 -0.97
N ALA A 357 -13.47 -16.46 -0.72
CA ALA A 357 -14.43 -16.73 -1.78
C ALA A 357 -14.61 -15.51 -2.70
N THR A 358 -14.80 -14.32 -2.12
CA THR A 358 -14.93 -13.08 -2.90
C THR A 358 -13.59 -12.66 -3.50
N GLN A 359 -12.46 -12.94 -2.87
CA GLN A 359 -11.14 -12.66 -3.44
C GLN A 359 -10.85 -13.51 -4.69
N ILE A 360 -11.20 -14.80 -4.66
CA ILE A 360 -11.09 -15.68 -5.83
C ILE A 360 -11.99 -15.15 -6.96
N LEU A 361 -13.22 -14.73 -6.64
CA LEU A 361 -14.10 -14.10 -7.62
C LEU A 361 -13.47 -12.82 -8.21
N TRP A 362 -12.91 -11.95 -7.38
CA TRP A 362 -12.20 -10.74 -7.81
C TRP A 362 -10.99 -11.05 -8.69
N PHE A 363 -10.24 -12.10 -8.35
CA PHE A 363 -9.12 -12.57 -9.16
C PHE A 363 -9.58 -13.01 -10.55
N VAL A 364 -10.63 -13.84 -10.62
CA VAL A 364 -11.18 -14.33 -11.90
C VAL A 364 -11.74 -13.17 -12.73
N LEU A 365 -12.48 -12.24 -12.11
CA LEU A 365 -13.01 -11.06 -12.80
C LEU A 365 -11.90 -10.09 -13.23
N GLY A 366 -10.81 -9.99 -12.45
CA GLY A 366 -9.60 -9.25 -12.81
C GLY A 366 -8.88 -9.84 -14.04
N LEU A 367 -8.80 -11.18 -14.13
CA LEU A 367 -8.33 -11.85 -15.34
C LEU A 367 -9.25 -11.60 -16.52
N LEU A 368 -10.58 -11.63 -16.32
CA LEU A 368 -11.57 -11.33 -17.35
C LEU A 368 -11.46 -9.89 -17.86
N LEU A 369 -11.20 -8.93 -16.97
CA LEU A 369 -10.95 -7.53 -17.31
C LEU A 369 -9.64 -7.38 -18.10
N SER A 370 -8.55 -7.98 -17.61
CA SER A 370 -7.25 -8.02 -18.31
C SER A 370 -7.38 -8.62 -19.72
N PHE A 371 -8.13 -9.71 -19.85
CA PHE A 371 -8.49 -10.32 -21.13
C PHE A 371 -9.28 -9.35 -22.02
N SER A 372 -10.30 -8.70 -21.47
CA SER A 372 -11.16 -7.75 -22.20
C SER A 372 -10.36 -6.60 -22.80
N ILE A 373 -9.34 -6.11 -22.09
CA ILE A 373 -8.43 -5.06 -22.57
C ILE A 373 -7.62 -5.57 -23.77
N LEU A 374 -6.91 -6.70 -23.65
CA LEU A 374 -6.11 -7.26 -24.74
C LEU A 374 -6.96 -7.63 -25.96
N SER A 375 -8.13 -8.24 -25.75
CA SER A 375 -9.04 -8.64 -26.81
C SER A 375 -9.63 -7.40 -27.52
N GLY A 376 -9.96 -6.35 -26.77
CA GLY A 376 -10.45 -5.08 -27.30
C GLY A 376 -9.41 -4.38 -28.18
N MET A 377 -8.18 -4.27 -27.67
CA MET A 377 -7.04 -3.76 -28.43
C MET A 377 -6.83 -4.53 -29.74
N TYR A 378 -6.87 -5.87 -29.68
CA TYR A 378 -6.72 -6.73 -30.85
C TYR A 378 -7.81 -6.47 -31.89
N VAL A 379 -9.09 -6.51 -31.48
CA VAL A 379 -10.24 -6.34 -32.40
C VAL A 379 -10.20 -4.97 -33.08
N TRP A 380 -9.85 -3.93 -32.32
CA TRP A 380 -9.75 -2.58 -32.85
C TRP A 380 -8.58 -2.43 -33.83
N LEU A 381 -7.41 -2.97 -33.48
CA LEU A 381 -6.23 -2.89 -34.34
C LEU A 381 -6.42 -3.67 -35.65
N VAL A 382 -6.98 -4.88 -35.60
CA VAL A 382 -7.33 -5.66 -36.80
C VAL A 382 -8.33 -4.91 -37.68
N ARG A 383 -9.35 -4.28 -37.08
CA ARG A 383 -10.31 -3.44 -37.81
C ARG A 383 -9.61 -2.26 -38.48
N SER A 384 -8.69 -1.61 -37.78
CA SER A 384 -7.97 -0.44 -38.25
C SER A 384 -6.97 -0.78 -39.37
N ILE A 385 -6.27 -1.90 -39.26
CA ILE A 385 -5.38 -2.41 -40.32
C ILE A 385 -6.21 -2.75 -41.56
N THR A 386 -7.38 -3.38 -41.40
CA THR A 386 -8.24 -3.78 -42.54
C THR A 386 -9.05 -2.64 -43.18
N ALA A 387 -9.13 -1.46 -42.56
CA ALA A 387 -9.87 -0.31 -43.07
C ALA A 387 -9.14 0.43 -44.23
N ARG A 388 -9.91 1.10 -45.14
CA ARG A 388 -9.38 1.89 -46.27
C ARG A 388 -8.64 3.16 -45.80
N LYS A 389 -7.73 3.70 -46.63
CA LYS A 389 -6.84 4.88 -46.37
C LYS A 389 -7.51 6.07 -45.65
N GLN A 390 -8.79 6.32 -45.88
CA GLN A 390 -9.54 7.46 -45.33
C GLN A 390 -9.82 7.38 -43.81
N GLN A 391 -9.71 6.20 -43.17
CA GLN A 391 -9.81 6.02 -41.71
C GLN A 391 -8.45 6.05 -40.99
N GLN A 392 -7.34 6.27 -41.69
CA GLN A 392 -5.98 6.29 -41.11
C GLN A 392 -5.72 7.48 -40.17
N GLY A 393 -6.55 8.53 -40.19
CA GLY A 393 -6.41 9.67 -39.29
C GLY A 393 -6.53 9.30 -37.80
N LEU A 394 -7.39 8.33 -37.47
CA LEU A 394 -7.63 7.87 -36.08
C LEU A 394 -6.49 6.96 -35.57
N LEU A 395 -5.65 6.42 -36.46
CA LEU A 395 -4.48 5.61 -36.13
C LEU A 395 -3.22 6.44 -35.84
N ARG A 396 -3.23 7.74 -36.13
CA ARG A 396 -2.03 8.60 -36.06
C ARG A 396 -1.40 8.73 -34.65
N GLY A 397 -2.07 8.24 -33.60
CA GLY A 397 -1.54 8.18 -32.24
C GLY A 397 -1.11 6.79 -31.76
N ALA A 398 -1.56 5.70 -32.38
CA ALA A 398 -1.36 4.34 -31.84
C ALA A 398 0.10 3.89 -31.75
N PRO A 399 0.94 4.02 -32.81
CA PRO A 399 2.35 3.65 -32.70
C PRO A 399 3.11 4.57 -31.74
N ILE A 400 2.75 5.86 -31.69
CA ILE A 400 3.34 6.83 -30.78
C ILE A 400 2.97 6.48 -29.32
N SER A 401 1.70 6.21 -29.04
CA SER A 401 1.21 5.81 -27.71
C SER A 401 1.83 4.50 -27.26
N ALA A 402 1.94 3.52 -28.16
CA ALA A 402 2.64 2.26 -27.87
C ALA A 402 4.11 2.50 -27.56
N ALA A 403 4.82 3.31 -28.36
CA ALA A 403 6.22 3.65 -28.11
C ALA A 403 6.40 4.38 -26.78
N ILE A 404 5.55 5.37 -26.46
CA ILE A 404 5.55 6.09 -25.17
C ILE A 404 5.29 5.10 -24.02
N THR A 405 4.29 4.24 -24.16
CA THR A 405 3.96 3.27 -23.11
C THR A 405 5.09 2.26 -22.89
N ILE A 406 5.69 1.73 -23.96
CA ILE A 406 6.82 0.80 -23.87
C ILE A 406 8.04 1.50 -23.24
N THR A 407 8.32 2.73 -23.65
CA THR A 407 9.38 3.55 -23.04
C THR A 407 9.14 3.74 -21.56
N TYR A 408 7.93 4.12 -21.18
CA TYR A 408 7.55 4.28 -19.78
C TYR A 408 7.65 2.97 -19.00
N LEU A 409 7.17 1.85 -19.54
CA LEU A 409 7.27 0.54 -18.88
C LEU A 409 8.72 0.07 -18.73
N THR A 410 9.60 0.46 -19.65
CA THR A 410 11.04 0.17 -19.57
C THR A 410 11.68 0.98 -18.42
N LEU A 411 11.35 2.27 -18.32
CA LEU A 411 11.77 3.12 -17.20
C LEU A 411 11.19 2.60 -15.87
N ALA A 412 9.93 2.18 -15.86
CA ALA A 412 9.29 1.56 -14.71
C ALA A 412 9.96 0.24 -14.32
N GLY A 413 10.48 -0.55 -15.28
CA GLY A 413 11.26 -1.76 -14.99
C GLY A 413 12.60 -1.46 -14.29
N PHE A 414 13.30 -0.41 -14.72
CA PHE A 414 14.50 0.08 -14.02
C PHE A 414 14.14 0.61 -12.62
N SER A 415 13.08 1.42 -12.53
CA SER A 415 12.55 1.95 -11.28
C SER A 415 12.11 0.83 -10.32
N THR A 416 11.52 -0.24 -10.84
CA THR A 416 11.16 -1.44 -10.09
C THR A 416 12.39 -2.11 -9.51
N THR A 417 13.45 -2.30 -10.30
CA THR A 417 14.69 -2.89 -9.83
C THR A 417 15.30 -2.08 -8.68
N ASN A 418 15.41 -0.76 -8.84
CA ASN A 418 15.96 0.12 -7.80
C ASN A 418 15.04 0.21 -6.59
N GLY A 419 13.72 0.25 -6.80
CA GLY A 419 12.75 0.31 -5.73
C GLY A 419 12.67 -0.99 -4.93
N ILE A 420 12.92 -2.16 -5.55
CA ILE A 420 13.10 -3.42 -4.84
C ILE A 420 14.38 -3.38 -4.00
N ARG A 421 15.50 -2.94 -4.58
CA ARG A 421 16.77 -2.78 -3.83
C ARG A 421 16.66 -1.76 -2.69
N ALA A 422 15.80 -0.75 -2.81
CA ALA A 422 15.52 0.19 -1.74
C ALA A 422 14.80 -0.44 -0.54
N TYR A 423 14.19 -1.62 -0.69
CA TYR A 423 13.73 -2.42 0.44
C TYR A 423 14.84 -3.25 1.09
N SER A 424 16.00 -3.40 0.45
CA SER A 424 17.20 -3.80 1.17
C SER A 424 17.68 -2.57 1.92
N SER A 425 17.62 -2.62 3.25
CA SER A 425 18.38 -1.65 4.02
C SER A 425 19.85 -2.02 3.87
N PRO A 426 20.78 -1.07 3.69
CA PRO A 426 22.19 -1.37 3.96
C PRO A 426 22.24 -1.91 5.39
N VAL A 427 22.74 -3.14 5.54
CA VAL A 427 22.89 -3.83 6.82
C VAL A 427 23.98 -3.12 7.60
N ASN A 428 23.62 -2.00 8.19
CA ASN A 428 24.52 -1.26 9.03
C ASN A 428 23.82 -1.11 10.38
N LYS A 429 24.23 -1.95 11.33
CA LYS A 429 23.85 -1.75 12.72
C LYS A 429 24.32 -0.35 13.11
N PRO A 430 23.47 0.46 13.78
CA PRO A 430 23.92 1.74 14.26
C PRO A 430 25.14 1.54 15.15
N ILE A 431 26.08 2.47 15.07
CA ILE A 431 27.29 2.43 15.84
C ILE A 431 26.96 3.08 17.18
N THR A 432 27.14 2.34 18.28
CA THR A 432 27.03 2.93 19.60
C THR A 432 28.21 3.89 19.80
N ILE A 433 27.88 5.17 19.98
CA ILE A 433 28.86 6.24 20.16
C ILE A 433 29.00 6.67 21.62
N GLY A 434 28.08 6.26 22.50
CA GLY A 434 28.17 6.56 23.93
C GLY A 434 27.07 5.88 24.74
N SER A 435 27.23 5.86 26.06
CA SER A 435 26.18 5.46 27.00
C SER A 435 26.23 6.39 28.20
N VAL A 436 25.07 6.85 28.63
CA VAL A 436 24.96 7.87 29.68
C VAL A 436 23.76 7.55 30.56
N LYS A 437 23.95 7.71 31.87
CA LYS A 437 22.85 7.70 32.84
C LYS A 437 22.49 9.15 33.14
N VAL A 438 21.26 9.55 32.81
CA VAL A 438 20.76 10.92 32.96
C VAL A 438 19.56 10.94 33.89
N GLY A 439 19.80 11.30 35.16
CA GLY A 439 18.78 11.23 36.21
C GLY A 439 18.25 9.79 36.40
N PRO A 440 16.93 9.57 36.31
CA PRO A 440 16.32 8.25 36.44
C PRO A 440 16.52 7.36 35.20
N TRP A 441 16.90 7.94 34.06
CA TRP A 441 17.01 7.22 32.80
C TRP A 441 18.42 6.75 32.50
N SER A 442 18.53 5.63 31.80
CA SER A 442 19.77 5.21 31.15
C SER A 442 19.56 5.26 29.64
N ALA A 443 20.47 5.91 28.91
CA ALA A 443 20.38 6.07 27.46
C ALA A 443 21.66 5.62 26.77
N ARG A 444 21.52 4.90 25.66
CA ARG A 444 22.60 4.57 24.73
C ARG A 444 22.50 5.45 23.50
N LEU A 445 23.58 6.12 23.15
CA LEU A 445 23.66 7.00 21.99
C LEU A 445 24.19 6.21 20.82
N ASP A 446 23.45 6.23 19.73
CA ASP A 446 23.65 5.42 18.54
C ASP A 446 23.68 6.31 17.30
N CYS A 447 24.77 6.25 16.53
CA CYS A 447 24.91 6.91 15.25
C CYS A 447 24.43 6.01 14.11
N SER A 448 23.56 6.54 13.25
CA SER A 448 23.13 5.84 12.04
C SER A 448 24.28 5.81 11.03
N VAL A 449 24.36 4.74 10.25
CA VAL A 449 25.44 4.56 9.28
C VAL A 449 24.98 4.95 7.86
N PRO A 450 25.81 5.66 7.06
CA PRO A 450 27.17 6.11 7.34
C PRO A 450 27.21 7.17 8.44
N CYS A 451 28.06 6.95 9.45
CA CYS A 451 28.23 7.88 10.56
C CYS A 451 29.31 8.89 10.16
N ARG A 452 28.89 10.08 9.73
CA ARG A 452 29.79 11.16 9.28
C ARG A 452 29.61 12.37 10.20
N PRO A 453 30.45 12.53 11.22
CA PRO A 453 30.27 13.57 12.25
C PRO A 453 30.44 14.98 11.70
N GLU A 454 31.29 15.14 10.68
CA GLU A 454 31.59 16.43 10.05
C GLU A 454 30.53 16.88 9.02
N GLU A 455 29.69 15.96 8.54
CA GLU A 455 28.66 16.24 7.50
C GLU A 455 27.23 16.29 8.08
N GLY A 456 27.09 16.22 9.41
CA GLY A 456 25.81 16.02 10.09
C GLY A 456 25.48 14.54 10.26
N ALA A 457 25.79 13.99 11.43
CA ALA A 457 25.50 12.61 11.78
C ALA A 457 24.09 12.49 12.39
N ARG A 458 23.35 11.46 11.96
CA ARG A 458 22.05 11.13 12.56
C ARG A 458 22.24 10.32 13.84
N VAL A 459 22.14 11.00 14.99
CA VAL A 459 22.29 10.44 16.33
C VAL A 459 20.93 10.15 16.95
N SER A 460 20.81 8.99 17.60
CA SER A 460 19.61 8.58 18.35
C SER A 460 19.96 8.24 19.79
N ALA A 461 19.09 8.60 20.74
CA ALA A 461 19.23 8.22 22.14
C ALA A 461 18.24 7.09 22.45
N ARG A 462 18.71 5.85 22.57
CA ARG A 462 17.88 4.72 23.00
C ARG A 462 17.80 4.70 24.52
N PHE A 463 16.63 4.98 25.07
CA PHE A 463 16.37 4.82 26.49
C PHE A 463 16.24 3.33 26.85
N LEU A 464 16.82 2.94 27.98
CA LEU A 464 16.91 1.56 28.45
C LEU A 464 15.99 1.36 29.66
N GLY A 465 15.54 0.11 29.86
CA GLY A 465 14.64 -0.30 30.96
C GLY A 465 13.23 -0.62 30.47
N SER A 466 12.38 -1.09 31.38
CA SER A 466 10.98 -1.40 31.08
C SER A 466 10.13 -0.11 31.02
N GLY A 467 9.09 -0.11 30.18
CA GLY A 467 8.15 1.01 30.03
C GLY A 467 8.56 2.10 29.04
N LEU A 468 7.72 3.12 28.89
CA LEU A 468 7.97 4.28 28.03
C LEU A 468 8.61 5.42 28.83
N PRO A 469 9.74 6.01 28.40
CA PRO A 469 10.30 7.19 29.04
C PRO A 469 9.31 8.34 29.05
N ASN A 470 9.04 8.90 30.23
CA ASN A 470 8.10 9.99 30.43
C ASN A 470 8.83 11.32 30.63
N TYR A 471 9.33 11.85 29.52
CA TYR A 471 9.96 13.16 29.47
C TYR A 471 9.16 14.14 28.60
N GLU A 472 9.39 15.44 28.80
CA GLU A 472 8.87 16.50 27.94
C GLU A 472 9.82 16.77 26.77
N ARG A 473 11.13 16.81 27.05
CA ARG A 473 12.15 17.15 26.05
C ARG A 473 13.47 16.42 26.28
N VAL A 474 14.14 16.08 25.18
CA VAL A 474 15.53 15.62 25.16
C VAL A 474 16.33 16.53 24.22
N GLU A 475 17.45 17.02 24.72
CA GLU A 475 18.38 17.90 24.02
C GLU A 475 19.79 17.32 24.12
N LEU A 476 20.52 17.40 23.01
CA LEU A 476 21.92 17.04 22.96
C LEU A 476 22.73 18.32 22.76
N VAL A 477 23.68 18.57 23.66
CA VAL A 477 24.55 19.75 23.63
C VAL A 477 25.97 19.29 23.33
N THR A 478 26.57 19.80 22.27
CA THR A 478 27.97 19.51 21.90
C THR A 478 28.95 20.37 22.69
N ALA A 479 30.24 20.05 22.62
CA ALA A 479 31.30 20.87 23.22
C ALA A 479 31.34 22.31 22.69
N GLU A 480 31.00 22.50 21.42
CA GLU A 480 30.89 23.80 20.76
C GLU A 480 29.67 24.62 21.24
N GLY A 481 28.82 24.03 22.08
CA GLY A 481 27.61 24.66 22.62
C GLY A 481 26.41 24.61 21.68
N SER A 482 26.48 23.84 20.58
CA SER A 482 25.33 23.64 19.70
C SER A 482 24.29 22.75 20.40
N VAL A 483 23.04 23.22 20.47
CA VAL A 483 21.92 22.53 21.12
C VAL A 483 20.99 21.95 20.07
N SER A 484 20.92 20.62 20.00
CA SER A 484 20.05 19.90 19.07
C SER A 484 18.92 19.19 19.81
N ARG A 485 17.69 19.61 19.54
CA ARG A 485 16.48 18.94 20.08
C ARG A 485 16.29 17.60 19.40
N MET A 486 16.03 16.56 20.20
CA MET A 486 15.75 15.22 19.69
C MET A 486 14.23 15.01 19.55
N THR A 487 13.81 14.37 18.45
CA THR A 487 12.40 14.12 18.12
C THR A 487 12.19 12.68 17.68
N GLY A 488 10.95 12.19 17.74
CA GLY A 488 10.60 10.81 17.40
C GLY A 488 9.99 10.05 18.58
N PRO A 489 10.02 8.70 18.56
CA PRO A 489 9.41 7.90 19.63
C PRO A 489 10.14 8.11 20.96
N ALA A 490 9.42 8.05 22.09
CA ALA A 490 9.96 8.35 23.41
C ALA A 490 11.12 7.42 23.81
N TRP A 491 11.06 6.16 23.41
CA TRP A 491 12.12 5.18 23.67
C TRP A 491 13.38 5.41 22.80
N ARG A 492 13.27 6.17 21.70
CA ARG A 492 14.41 6.42 20.78
C ARG A 492 14.27 7.73 19.97
N PRO A 493 14.30 8.90 20.64
CA PRO A 493 14.35 10.17 19.92
C PRO A 493 15.66 10.31 19.15
N ARG A 494 15.63 11.11 18.09
CA ARG A 494 16.74 11.29 17.15
C ARG A 494 16.93 12.75 16.78
N THR A 495 18.14 13.10 16.40
CA THR A 495 18.47 14.41 15.85
C THR A 495 19.61 14.26 14.84
N GLU A 496 19.86 15.31 14.08
CA GLU A 496 21.00 15.40 13.17
C GLU A 496 21.89 16.52 13.70
N LEU A 497 23.18 16.21 13.91
CA LEU A 497 24.14 17.18 14.43
C LEU A 497 25.54 16.89 13.91
N GLU A 498 26.35 17.93 13.87
CA GLU A 498 27.80 17.83 13.73
C GLU A 498 28.44 17.71 15.11
N PHE A 499 29.44 16.85 15.26
CA PHE A 499 30.17 16.69 16.52
C PHE A 499 31.60 16.23 16.29
N THR A 500 32.50 16.60 17.18
CA THR A 500 33.89 16.14 17.18
C THR A 500 34.03 14.89 18.05
N PRO A 501 34.44 13.73 17.50
CA PRO A 501 34.65 12.54 18.30
C PRO A 501 35.73 12.78 19.38
N GLY A 502 35.47 12.32 20.60
CA GLY A 502 36.37 12.48 21.74
C GLY A 502 36.11 13.74 22.60
N GLU A 503 35.25 14.66 22.16
CA GLU A 503 34.87 15.82 22.96
C GLU A 503 33.70 15.54 23.92
N GLU A 504 33.64 16.31 25.01
CA GLU A 504 32.56 16.23 25.98
C GLU A 504 31.25 16.76 25.39
N SER A 505 30.20 15.96 25.52
CA SER A 505 28.83 16.31 25.15
C SER A 505 27.91 16.14 26.34
N ILE A 506 26.80 16.87 26.37
CA ILE A 506 25.81 16.82 27.45
C ILE A 506 24.51 16.29 26.87
N LEU A 507 24.00 15.20 27.46
CA LEU A 507 22.61 14.80 27.25
C LEU A 507 21.75 15.46 28.33
N ARG A 508 20.81 16.30 27.91
CA ARG A 508 19.85 16.98 28.79
C ARG A 508 18.46 16.42 28.57
N VAL A 509 17.81 16.00 29.64
CA VAL A 509 16.44 15.47 29.63
C VAL A 509 15.59 16.27 30.63
N THR A 510 14.52 16.87 30.12
CA THR A 510 13.52 17.57 30.93
C THR A 510 12.36 16.62 31.17
N GLY A 511 12.18 16.20 32.44
CA GLY A 511 11.05 15.41 32.88
C GLY A 511 9.73 16.18 32.78
N ARG A 512 8.60 15.46 32.71
CA ARG A 512 7.27 16.11 32.70
C ARG A 512 6.86 16.71 34.04
N ASP A 513 7.59 16.37 35.09
CA ASP A 513 7.54 17.00 36.41
C ASP A 513 8.28 18.35 36.45
N GLY A 514 8.88 18.79 35.33
CA GLY A 514 9.64 20.03 35.21
C GLY A 514 11.09 19.91 35.66
N GLN A 515 11.54 18.75 36.15
CA GLN A 515 12.93 18.57 36.57
C GLN A 515 13.85 18.42 35.36
N ILE A 516 15.00 19.11 35.40
CA ILE A 516 16.01 19.02 34.35
C ILE A 516 17.16 18.16 34.84
N HIS A 517 17.38 17.03 34.15
CA HIS A 517 18.50 16.14 34.38
C HIS A 517 19.51 16.32 33.24
N GLN A 518 20.79 16.40 33.57
CA GLN A 518 21.86 16.49 32.57
C GLN A 518 23.06 15.67 32.98
N SER A 519 23.76 15.12 32.00
CA SER A 519 24.95 14.31 32.25
C SER A 519 25.94 14.45 31.10
N VAL A 520 27.21 14.62 31.48
CA VAL A 520 28.34 14.75 30.57
C VAL A 520 28.81 13.36 30.16
N PHE A 521 29.13 13.18 28.87
CA PHE A 521 29.69 11.96 28.32
C PHE A 521 30.50 12.29 27.06
N THR A 522 31.32 11.35 26.60
CA THR A 522 32.12 11.51 25.39
C THR A 522 31.52 10.68 24.25
N MET A 523 31.39 11.27 23.07
CA MET A 523 31.01 10.54 21.86
C MET A 523 32.25 9.98 21.17
N THR A 524 32.33 8.66 20.99
CA THR A 524 33.44 7.99 20.32
C THR A 524 32.95 7.24 19.09
N ILE A 525 33.74 7.22 18.01
CA ILE A 525 33.41 6.43 16.82
C ILE A 525 34.43 5.29 16.73
N PRO A 526 34.02 4.04 16.97
CA PRO A 526 34.90 2.91 16.71
C PRO A 526 35.27 2.84 15.22
N ASP A 527 36.49 2.37 14.93
CA ASP A 527 36.95 2.08 13.58
C ASP A 527 36.08 0.99 12.96
N VAL A 528 35.07 1.39 12.21
CA VAL A 528 34.21 0.48 11.47
C VAL A 528 34.18 0.91 10.01
N ASN A 529 34.67 0.02 9.15
CA ASN A 529 34.67 0.21 7.71
C ASN A 529 33.25 -0.07 7.18
N ILE A 530 32.48 0.97 6.86
CA ILE A 530 31.07 0.79 6.49
C ILE A 530 30.64 1.58 5.26
N GLU A 531 30.98 1.04 4.09
CA GLU A 531 30.19 1.24 2.89
C GLU A 531 29.94 -0.12 2.23
N LYS A 532 28.77 -0.71 2.48
CA LYS A 532 28.25 -1.81 1.65
C LYS A 532 27.11 -1.28 0.79
N PRO A 533 27.13 -1.48 -0.54
CA PRO A 533 26.04 -1.09 -1.41
C PRO A 533 24.76 -1.85 -1.05
N ALA A 534 23.60 -1.24 -1.33
CA ALA A 534 22.30 -1.88 -1.17
C ALA A 534 22.25 -3.19 -1.98
N THR A 535 22.00 -4.31 -1.30
CA THR A 535 21.90 -5.63 -1.91
C THR A 535 20.47 -5.92 -2.37
N TRP A 536 20.15 -7.18 -2.68
CA TRP A 536 18.76 -7.58 -2.80
C TRP A 536 18.15 -7.79 -1.41
N PRO A 537 16.83 -7.53 -1.22
CA PRO A 537 16.17 -7.77 0.07
C PRO A 537 16.26 -9.23 0.50
N ASP A 538 16.48 -9.45 1.80
CA ASP A 538 16.44 -10.78 2.40
C ASP A 538 14.98 -11.26 2.49
N THR A 539 14.62 -12.17 1.58
CA THR A 539 13.26 -12.66 1.39
C THR A 539 13.26 -14.14 0.98
N PRO A 540 12.19 -14.90 1.31
CA PRO A 540 12.09 -16.31 0.91
C PRO A 540 12.24 -16.49 -0.60
N GLN A 541 12.90 -17.57 -1.03
CA GLN A 541 13.12 -17.87 -2.46
C GLN A 541 11.80 -17.92 -3.26
N GLY A 542 10.71 -18.37 -2.63
CA GLY A 542 9.38 -18.40 -3.23
C GLY A 542 8.92 -17.04 -3.77
N VAL A 543 9.32 -15.93 -3.14
CA VAL A 543 8.98 -14.57 -3.59
C VAL A 543 9.54 -14.36 -4.99
N TRP A 544 10.82 -14.67 -5.21
CA TRP A 544 11.48 -14.49 -6.51
C TRP A 544 10.86 -15.36 -7.60
N TRP A 545 10.47 -16.59 -7.29
CA TRP A 545 9.78 -17.46 -8.25
C TRP A 545 8.44 -16.88 -8.70
N VAL A 546 7.66 -16.32 -7.77
CA VAL A 546 6.40 -15.63 -8.09
C VAL A 546 6.64 -14.41 -8.98
N LEU A 547 7.65 -13.59 -8.66
CA LEU A 547 7.96 -12.40 -9.44
C LEU A 547 8.44 -12.73 -10.86
N ILE A 548 9.31 -13.74 -11.00
CA ILE A 548 9.77 -14.23 -12.31
C ILE A 548 8.59 -14.78 -13.11
N GLY A 549 7.73 -15.61 -12.48
CA GLY A 549 6.54 -16.16 -13.12
C GLY A 549 5.58 -15.08 -13.62
N PHE A 550 5.34 -14.05 -12.81
CA PHE A 550 4.53 -12.89 -13.21
C PHE A 550 5.17 -12.11 -14.38
N GLY A 551 6.48 -11.85 -14.31
CA GLY A 551 7.21 -11.18 -15.39
C GLY A 551 7.12 -11.94 -16.72
N LEU A 552 7.29 -13.26 -16.69
CA LEU A 552 7.15 -14.14 -17.86
C LEU A 552 5.72 -14.16 -18.39
N LEU A 553 4.71 -14.23 -17.53
CA LEU A 553 3.29 -14.18 -17.93
C LEU A 553 2.96 -12.85 -18.62
N MET A 554 3.39 -11.73 -18.04
CA MET A 554 3.15 -10.40 -18.58
C MET A 554 3.83 -10.21 -19.94
N LEU A 555 5.14 -10.51 -20.02
CA LEU A 555 5.90 -10.39 -21.27
C LEU A 555 5.38 -11.37 -22.34
N GLY A 556 5.10 -12.62 -21.96
CA GLY A 556 4.53 -13.62 -22.84
C GLY A 556 3.19 -13.19 -23.42
N SER A 557 2.31 -12.61 -22.61
CA SER A 557 1.01 -12.09 -23.05
C SER A 557 1.18 -10.97 -24.10
N ILE A 558 2.12 -10.05 -23.88
CA ILE A 558 2.43 -8.96 -24.81
C ILE A 558 3.04 -9.50 -26.11
N VAL A 559 4.00 -10.43 -26.03
CA VAL A 559 4.66 -11.03 -27.21
C VAL A 559 3.67 -11.82 -28.06
N VAL A 560 2.82 -12.64 -27.45
CA VAL A 560 1.77 -13.39 -28.16
C VAL A 560 0.81 -12.41 -28.84
N TRP A 561 0.40 -11.36 -28.14
CA TRP A 561 -0.47 -10.32 -28.69
C TRP A 561 0.17 -9.61 -29.90
N LEU A 562 1.45 -9.23 -29.82
CA LEU A 562 2.20 -8.65 -30.93
C LEU A 562 2.34 -9.63 -32.12
N GLY A 563 2.62 -10.90 -31.86
CA GLY A 563 2.70 -11.94 -32.88
C GLY A 563 1.39 -12.11 -33.64
N MET A 564 0.25 -12.06 -32.93
CA MET A 564 -1.08 -12.10 -33.56
C MET A 564 -1.32 -10.91 -34.50
N ILE A 565 -0.80 -9.73 -34.18
CA ILE A 565 -0.91 -8.53 -35.01
C ILE A 565 -0.06 -8.65 -36.27
N ILE A 566 1.20 -9.05 -36.11
CA ILE A 566 2.13 -9.24 -37.23
C ILE A 566 1.55 -10.24 -38.23
N ARG A 567 0.97 -11.34 -37.74
CA ARG A 567 0.32 -12.34 -38.58
C ARG A 567 -0.83 -11.76 -39.40
N VAL A 568 -1.71 -10.95 -38.78
CA VAL A 568 -2.82 -10.32 -39.51
C VAL A 568 -2.33 -9.30 -40.54
N SER A 569 -1.24 -8.58 -40.24
CA SER A 569 -0.62 -7.66 -41.20
C SER A 569 -0.05 -8.41 -42.42
N ARG A 570 0.59 -9.56 -42.18
CA ARG A 570 1.11 -10.43 -43.24
C ARG A 570 0.02 -11.09 -44.08
N GLU A 571 -1.10 -11.51 -43.50
CA GLU A 571 -2.23 -12.11 -44.23
C GLU A 571 -2.93 -11.10 -45.17
N ARG A 572 -2.59 -9.80 -45.11
CA ARG A 572 -3.14 -8.74 -45.98
C ARG A 572 -2.22 -8.39 -47.17
N ASN A 573 -0.91 -8.48 -46.97
CA ASN A 573 0.10 -8.26 -48.01
C ASN A 573 0.27 -9.52 -48.83
#